data_AF-A0A1I0GPM3-F1
#
_entry.id   AF-A0A1I0GPM3-F1
#
_cell.length_a   1.000
_cell.length_b   1.000
_cell.length_c   1.000
_cell.angle_alpha   90.00
_cell.angle_beta   90.00
_cell.angle_gamma   90.00
#
_symmetry.space_group_name_H-M   'P 1'
#
loop_
_entity.id
_entity.type
_entity.pdbx_description
1 polymer ?
#
loop_
_entity_poly.entity_id
_entity_poly.type
_entity_poly.pdbx_seq_one_letter_code
_entity_poly.pdbx_strand_id
1 'polypeptide(L)'
;MRVITADLLVAAVTELSKGTKLVRARDVFAWCDRLQVDCQAEGSKHQALWDADLEEAHGQRRLLKFKSGDSKQSRVGWALTAHGTQAREAAARLNWREQLWTGEAWEWLGGCAPRPQLERTRRTPSIPALASPRSDA
;
A
#
# COMPACT_ATOMS: atom_id res chain seq x y z
N MET A 1 -4.39 10.33 22.86
CA MET A 1 -3.93 9.53 21.71
C MET A 1 -3.12 10.45 20.81
N ARG A 2 -1.96 10.04 20.28
CA ARG A 2 -1.17 10.90 19.39
C ARG A 2 -1.63 10.66 17.96
N VAL A 3 -1.95 11.71 17.20
CA VAL A 3 -2.31 11.58 15.78
C VAL A 3 -1.04 11.34 14.95
N ILE A 4 -1.15 10.56 13.88
CA ILE A 4 -0.03 10.32 12.96
C ILE A 4 0.40 11.63 12.28
N THR A 5 1.72 11.84 12.20
CA THR A 5 2.39 12.97 11.54
C THR A 5 3.41 12.45 10.53
N ALA A 6 3.96 13.31 9.67
CA ALA A 6 5.05 12.93 8.76
C ALA A 6 6.21 12.23 9.48
N ASP A 7 6.62 12.76 10.63
CA ASP A 7 7.71 12.22 11.44
C ASP A 7 7.40 10.80 11.96
N LEU A 8 6.16 10.57 12.40
CA LEU A 8 5.71 9.24 12.84
C LEU A 8 5.60 8.27 11.67
N LEU A 9 5.16 8.72 10.50
CA LEU A 9 5.13 7.92 9.29
C LEU A 9 6.54 7.47 8.88
N VAL A 10 7.51 8.39 8.86
CA VAL A 10 8.92 8.06 8.56
C VAL A 10 9.47 7.10 9.61
N ALA A 11 9.18 7.30 10.89
CA ALA A 11 9.62 6.39 11.95
C ALA A 11 9.03 4.97 11.76
N ALA A 12 7.74 4.88 11.46
CA ALA A 12 7.06 3.61 11.20
C ALA A 12 7.69 2.87 10.01
N VAL A 13 7.90 3.56 8.88
CA VAL A 13 8.51 2.97 7.68
C VAL A 13 9.95 2.57 7.97
N THR A 14 10.72 3.37 8.70
CA THR A 14 12.10 3.07 9.10
C THR A 14 12.20 1.82 9.97
N GLU A 15 11.28 1.66 10.91
CA GLU A 15 11.23 0.47 11.76
C GLU A 15 10.84 -0.77 10.96
N LEU A 16 9.77 -0.67 10.18
CA LEU A 16 9.21 -1.79 9.40
C LEU A 16 10.08 -2.19 8.20
N SER A 17 10.97 -1.30 7.73
CA SER A 17 11.95 -1.63 6.69
C SER A 17 13.15 -2.42 7.21
N LYS A 18 13.27 -2.65 8.53
CA LYS A 18 14.32 -3.52 9.09
C LYS A 18 14.02 -4.98 8.70
N GLY A 19 14.65 -5.43 7.62
CA GLY A 19 14.49 -6.78 7.06
C GLY A 19 13.51 -6.86 5.89
N THR A 20 12.82 -5.77 5.54
CA THR A 20 11.94 -5.71 4.36
C THR A 20 12.23 -4.43 3.57
N LYS A 21 12.27 -4.53 2.23
CA LYS A 21 12.61 -3.38 1.38
C LYS A 21 11.40 -2.46 1.12
N LEU A 22 10.20 -2.94 1.39
CA LEU A 22 8.94 -2.31 1.01
C LEU A 22 7.90 -2.55 2.09
N VAL A 23 7.37 -1.47 2.65
CA VAL A 23 6.40 -1.48 3.75
C VAL A 23 5.01 -1.19 3.20
N ARG A 24 4.01 -2.05 3.45
CA ARG A 24 2.65 -1.85 2.92
C ARG A 24 1.82 -0.97 3.86
N ALA A 25 0.81 -0.29 3.32
CA ALA A 25 -0.21 0.46 4.08
C ALA A 25 -0.76 -0.29 5.30
N ARG A 26 -1.12 -1.57 5.12
CA ARG A 26 -1.64 -2.39 6.22
C ARG A 26 -0.65 -2.58 7.37
N ASP A 27 0.64 -2.61 7.08
CA ASP A 27 1.68 -2.86 8.07
C ASP A 27 1.91 -1.57 8.89
N VAL A 28 1.77 -0.39 8.25
CA VAL A 28 1.74 0.91 8.92
C VAL A 28 0.50 1.05 9.81
N PHE A 29 -0.68 0.60 9.35
CA PHE A 29 -1.88 0.58 10.20
C PHE A 29 -1.69 -0.27 11.46
N ALA A 30 -1.16 -1.49 11.30
CA ALA A 30 -0.86 -2.36 12.43
C ALA A 30 0.18 -1.75 13.39
N TRP A 31 1.17 -1.01 12.85
CA TRP A 31 2.13 -0.27 13.66
C TRP A 31 1.46 0.85 14.46
N CYS A 32 0.52 1.59 13.85
CA CYS A 32 -0.25 2.63 14.53
C CYS A 32 -1.09 2.05 15.67
N ASP A 33 -1.78 0.94 15.43
CA ASP A 33 -2.59 0.25 16.44
C ASP A 33 -1.72 -0.19 17.63
N ARG A 34 -0.55 -0.79 17.36
CA ARG A 34 0.39 -1.25 18.39
C ARG A 34 0.91 -0.12 19.27
N LEU A 35 1.18 1.06 18.69
CA LEU A 35 1.70 2.21 19.41
C LEU A 35 0.63 3.21 19.85
N GLN A 36 -0.65 2.89 19.68
CA GLN A 36 -1.77 3.76 20.02
C GLN A 36 -1.66 5.14 19.34
N VAL A 37 -1.21 5.13 18.09
CA VAL A 37 -1.18 6.29 17.20
C VAL A 37 -2.48 6.31 16.40
N ASP A 38 -3.18 7.43 16.46
CA ASP A 38 -4.41 7.64 15.71
C ASP A 38 -4.10 7.94 14.24
N CYS A 39 -4.39 6.98 13.36
CA CYS A 39 -4.27 7.20 11.92
C CYS A 39 -5.57 7.72 11.28
N GLN A 40 -6.69 7.79 12.02
CA GLN A 40 -7.98 8.26 11.53
C GLN A 40 -8.22 9.73 11.88
N ALA A 41 -7.88 10.15 13.11
CA ALA A 41 -8.22 11.44 13.71
C ALA A 41 -9.74 11.73 13.63
N GLU A 42 -10.16 13.00 13.76
CA GLU A 42 -11.57 13.40 13.64
C GLU A 42 -12.14 13.32 12.21
N GLY A 43 -11.41 12.70 11.28
CA GLY A 43 -11.71 12.70 9.85
C GLY A 43 -12.32 11.41 9.30
N SER A 44 -12.39 11.35 7.97
CA SER A 44 -12.71 10.13 7.25
C SER A 44 -11.67 9.04 7.56
N LYS A 45 -12.03 7.77 7.31
CA LYS A 45 -11.16 6.63 7.60
C LYS A 45 -9.77 6.86 7.00
N HIS A 46 -8.79 6.96 7.91
CA HIS A 46 -7.38 7.18 7.65
C HIS A 46 -6.97 8.58 7.12
N GLN A 47 -7.83 9.60 7.18
CA GLN A 47 -7.52 10.95 6.68
C GLN A 47 -6.19 11.48 7.23
N ALA A 48 -5.95 11.32 8.54
CA ALA A 48 -4.70 11.78 9.15
C ALA A 48 -3.45 11.11 8.58
N LEU A 49 -3.52 9.83 8.17
CA LEU A 49 -2.39 9.20 7.49
C LEU A 49 -2.12 9.82 6.11
N TRP A 50 -3.18 10.21 5.38
CA TRP A 50 -3.02 10.88 4.09
C TRP A 50 -2.43 12.28 4.30
N ASP A 51 -2.86 12.98 5.34
CA ASP A 51 -2.32 14.29 5.69
C ASP A 51 -0.85 14.19 6.10
N ALA A 52 -0.47 13.15 6.86
CA ALA A 52 0.92 12.87 7.21
C ALA A 52 1.80 12.52 6.00
N ASP A 53 1.26 11.76 5.03
CA ASP A 53 1.93 11.44 3.76
C ASP A 53 2.08 12.69 2.87
N LEU A 54 1.08 13.57 2.86
CA LEU A 54 1.19 14.87 2.18
C LEU A 54 2.23 15.76 2.86
N GLU A 55 2.18 15.91 4.18
CA GLU A 55 3.14 16.67 4.98
C GLU A 55 4.58 16.17 4.72
N GLU A 56 4.78 14.85 4.69
CA GLU A 56 6.07 14.23 4.34
C GLU A 56 6.55 14.66 2.95
N ALA A 57 5.68 14.63 1.95
CA ALA A 57 6.00 15.01 0.58
C ALA A 57 6.38 16.49 0.43
N HIS A 58 5.94 17.37 1.34
CA HIS A 58 6.33 18.79 1.40
C HIS A 58 7.59 19.04 2.25
N GLY A 59 8.07 18.04 2.99
CA GLY A 59 9.20 18.14 3.90
C GLY A 59 10.55 17.71 3.32
N GLN A 60 11.55 17.60 4.20
CA GLN A 60 12.93 17.20 3.85
C GLN A 60 13.14 15.66 3.88
N ARG A 61 12.25 14.89 4.49
CA ARG A 61 12.41 13.44 4.72
C ARG A 61 11.64 12.63 3.68
N ARG A 62 12.19 12.51 2.46
CA ARG A 62 11.48 11.93 1.33
C ARG A 62 11.40 10.40 1.33
N LEU A 63 10.19 9.85 1.40
CA LEU A 63 9.89 8.44 1.15
C LEU A 63 9.61 8.18 -0.34
N LEU A 64 9.93 6.98 -0.82
CA LEU A 64 9.48 6.52 -2.13
C LEU A 64 8.12 5.86 -1.99
N LYS A 65 7.11 6.40 -2.67
CA LYS A 65 5.73 5.91 -2.64
C LYS A 65 5.43 5.09 -3.89
N PHE A 66 4.87 3.90 -3.68
CA PHE A 66 4.53 2.97 -4.75
C PHE A 66 3.04 2.62 -4.71
N LYS A 67 2.40 2.55 -5.88
CA LYS A 67 0.97 2.19 -6.00
C LYS A 67 0.75 1.16 -7.11
N SER A 68 -0.21 0.26 -6.90
CA SER A 68 -0.49 -0.89 -7.79
C SER A 68 -1.62 -0.67 -8.81
N GLY A 69 -1.99 0.57 -9.15
CA GLY A 69 -3.11 0.89 -10.05
C GLY A 69 -3.67 2.30 -9.87
N ASP A 70 -4.64 2.68 -10.70
CA ASP A 70 -5.31 3.98 -10.61
C ASP A 70 -6.51 4.00 -9.66
N SER A 71 -7.10 2.83 -9.35
CA SER A 71 -8.32 2.76 -8.55
C SER A 71 -8.11 3.17 -7.08
N LYS A 72 -9.17 3.65 -6.43
CA LYS A 72 -9.17 4.07 -5.00
C LYS A 72 -8.79 2.93 -4.03
N GLN A 73 -8.77 1.66 -4.47
CA GLN A 73 -8.40 0.49 -3.65
C GLN A 73 -7.02 -0.09 -3.96
N SER A 74 -6.20 0.62 -4.74
CA SER A 74 -4.86 0.16 -5.08
C SER A 74 -4.00 0.01 -3.82
N ARG A 75 -3.22 -1.07 -3.74
CA ARG A 75 -2.31 -1.27 -2.60
C ARG A 75 -1.17 -0.25 -2.69
N VAL A 76 -0.88 0.40 -1.57
CA VAL A 76 0.20 1.37 -1.43
C VAL A 76 1.30 0.78 -0.55
N GLY A 77 2.54 1.13 -0.84
CA GLY A 77 3.61 1.00 0.13
C GLY A 77 4.75 1.97 -0.08
N TRP A 78 5.58 2.06 0.95
CA TRP A 78 6.66 3.03 1.09
C TRP A 78 8.00 2.36 1.28
N ALA A 79 9.06 3.08 0.91
CA ALA A 79 10.43 2.72 1.24
C ALA A 79 11.26 3.98 1.52
N LEU A 80 12.24 3.85 2.42
CA LEU A 80 13.25 4.89 2.60
C LEU A 80 14.12 5.03 1.35
N THR A 81 14.56 6.26 1.06
CA THR A 81 15.44 6.56 -0.08
C THR A 81 16.73 5.71 -0.08
N ALA A 82 17.31 5.42 1.10
CA ALA A 82 18.49 4.54 1.23
C ALA A 82 18.26 3.10 0.74
N HIS A 83 17.01 2.63 0.75
CA HIS A 83 16.63 1.31 0.22
C HIS A 83 16.03 1.41 -1.19
N GLY A 84 16.10 2.57 -1.82
CA GLY A 84 15.33 2.91 -3.01
C GLY A 84 15.54 1.98 -4.20
N THR A 85 16.78 1.68 -4.57
CA THR A 85 17.08 0.75 -5.67
C THR A 85 16.46 -0.63 -5.42
N GLN A 86 16.67 -1.17 -4.23
CA GLN A 86 16.18 -2.47 -3.84
C GLN A 86 14.65 -2.52 -3.70
N ALA A 87 14.04 -1.42 -3.25
CA ALA A 87 12.60 -1.25 -3.16
C ALA A 87 11.96 -1.19 -4.55
N ARG A 88 12.56 -0.46 -5.50
CA ARG A 88 12.12 -0.40 -6.90
C ARG A 88 12.12 -1.78 -7.56
N GLU A 89 13.16 -2.57 -7.34
CA GLU A 89 13.22 -3.96 -7.82
C GLU A 89 12.09 -4.83 -7.23
N ALA A 90 11.83 -4.71 -5.93
CA ALA A 90 10.76 -5.45 -5.26
C ALA A 90 9.37 -5.00 -5.72
N ALA A 91 9.16 -3.69 -5.87
CA ALA A 91 7.94 -3.08 -6.39
C ALA A 91 7.66 -3.54 -7.83
N ALA A 92 8.68 -3.55 -8.70
CA ALA A 92 8.56 -4.03 -10.07
C ALA A 92 8.10 -5.49 -10.14
N ARG A 93 8.64 -6.38 -9.28
CA ARG A 93 8.18 -7.79 -9.18
C ARG A 93 6.72 -7.93 -8.77
N LEU A 94 6.17 -6.95 -8.07
CA LEU A 94 4.78 -6.90 -7.62
C LEU A 94 3.87 -6.10 -8.56
N ASN A 95 4.40 -5.63 -9.70
CA ASN A 95 3.72 -4.73 -10.65
C ASN A 95 3.28 -3.39 -10.01
N TRP A 96 4.01 -2.93 -9.00
CA TRP A 96 3.84 -1.61 -8.41
C TRP A 96 4.71 -0.60 -9.15
N ARG A 97 4.25 0.66 -9.21
CA ARG A 97 4.97 1.76 -9.85
C ARG A 97 5.20 2.89 -8.86
N GLU A 98 6.36 3.52 -8.96
CA GLU A 98 6.74 4.67 -8.16
C GLU A 98 5.95 5.90 -8.61
N GLN A 99 5.56 6.73 -7.64
CA GLN A 99 4.99 8.05 -7.87
C GLN A 99 5.86 9.14 -7.27
N LEU A 100 5.97 10.25 -7.99
CA LEU A 100 6.63 11.47 -7.54
C LEU A 100 5.57 12.53 -7.24
N TRP A 101 5.64 13.13 -6.05
CA TRP A 101 4.93 14.37 -5.75
C TRP A 101 5.64 15.55 -6.39
N THR A 102 4.92 16.33 -7.20
CA THR A 102 5.41 17.56 -7.84
C THR A 102 5.15 18.82 -7.00
N GLY A 103 4.43 18.70 -5.88
CA GLY A 103 3.90 19.84 -5.12
C GLY A 103 2.43 20.13 -5.43
N GLU A 104 1.94 19.68 -6.58
CA GLU A 104 0.54 19.87 -7.02
C GLU A 104 -0.16 18.55 -7.34
N ALA A 105 0.56 17.61 -7.95
CA ALA A 105 0.02 16.33 -8.36
C ALA A 105 1.00 15.18 -8.09
N TRP A 106 0.44 13.97 -8.00
CA TRP A 106 1.23 12.75 -8.01
C TRP A 106 1.38 12.27 -9.44
N GLU A 107 2.62 12.17 -9.91
CA GLU A 107 2.96 11.70 -11.24
C GLU A 107 3.58 10.32 -11.20
N TRP A 108 3.16 9.44 -12.11
CA TRP A 108 3.80 8.14 -12.27
C TRP A 108 5.19 8.32 -12.87
N LEU A 109 6.20 7.74 -12.23
CA LEU A 109 7.55 7.74 -12.78
C LEU A 109 7.56 6.93 -14.10
N GLY A 110 7.89 7.60 -15.21
CA GLY A 110 7.79 7.04 -16.57
C GLY A 110 6.45 7.29 -17.27
N GLY A 111 5.58 8.14 -16.72
CA GLY A 111 4.39 8.69 -17.39
C GLY A 111 3.22 7.73 -17.58
N CYS A 112 3.38 6.44 -17.27
CA CYS A 112 2.34 5.43 -17.47
C CYS A 112 1.89 4.84 -16.14
N ALA A 113 0.59 4.94 -15.86
CA ALA A 113 -0.04 4.13 -14.82
C ALA A 113 0.12 2.63 -15.13
N PRO A 114 0.30 1.78 -14.10
CA PRO A 114 0.28 0.34 -14.32
C PRO A 114 -1.09 -0.08 -14.86
N ARG A 115 -1.10 -0.74 -16.03
CA ARG A 115 -2.35 -1.28 -16.60
C ARG A 115 -2.96 -2.25 -15.60
N PRO A 116 -4.28 -2.18 -15.33
CA PRO A 116 -4.94 -3.18 -14.53
C PRO A 116 -4.74 -4.54 -15.19
N GLN A 117 -3.98 -5.43 -14.55
CA GLN A 117 -4.02 -6.84 -14.93
C GLN A 117 -5.43 -7.32 -14.58
N LEU A 118 -6.28 -7.47 -15.59
CA LEU A 118 -7.45 -8.33 -15.50
C LEU A 118 -6.93 -9.66 -14.96
N GLU A 119 -7.23 -9.96 -13.70
CA GLU A 119 -7.01 -11.29 -13.15
C GLU A 119 -7.66 -12.25 -14.14
N ARG A 120 -6.85 -13.07 -14.83
CA ARG A 120 -7.37 -14.21 -15.59
C ARG A 120 -8.12 -15.03 -14.57
N THR A 121 -9.44 -14.88 -14.55
CA THR A 121 -10.37 -15.67 -13.77
C THR A 121 -9.95 -17.10 -13.97
N ARG A 122 -9.46 -17.74 -12.91
CA ARG A 122 -9.20 -19.19 -12.93
C ARG A 122 -10.48 -19.82 -13.41
N ARG A 123 -10.44 -20.46 -14.58
CA ARG A 123 -11.46 -21.41 -15.03
C ARG A 123 -11.61 -22.42 -13.91
N THR A 124 -12.69 -22.32 -13.14
CA THR A 124 -13.14 -23.42 -12.29
C THR A 124 -13.62 -24.51 -13.25
N PRO A 125 -13.01 -25.72 -13.27
CA PRO A 125 -13.62 -26.83 -13.98
C PRO A 125 -14.90 -27.20 -13.21
N SER A 126 -16.02 -27.15 -13.92
CA SER A 126 -17.32 -27.65 -13.46
C SER A 126 -17.17 -29.13 -13.07
N ILE A 127 -17.28 -29.41 -11.78
CA ILE A 127 -17.41 -30.78 -11.25
C ILE A 127 -18.83 -31.28 -11.63
N PRO A 128 -18.99 -32.44 -12.27
CA PRO A 128 -20.31 -33.01 -12.50
C PRO A 128 -20.91 -33.50 -11.18
N ALA A 129 -22.16 -33.14 -10.92
CA ALA A 129 -22.90 -33.53 -9.73
C ALA A 129 -23.07 -35.06 -9.68
N LEU A 130 -22.34 -35.70 -8.77
CA LEU A 130 -22.54 -37.10 -8.41
C LEU A 130 -23.74 -37.18 -7.46
N ALA A 131 -24.93 -37.47 -8.00
CA ALA A 131 -26.10 -37.78 -7.19
C ALA A 131 -25.92 -39.16 -6.54
N SER A 132 -25.75 -39.17 -5.22
CA SER A 132 -25.85 -40.39 -4.39
C SER A 132 -27.30 -40.61 -3.93
N PRO A 133 -27.68 -41.85 -3.59
CA PRO A 133 -29.05 -42.35 -3.69
C PRO A 133 -29.88 -41.98 -2.45
N ARG A 134 -31.17 -41.71 -2.67
CA ARG A 134 -32.16 -41.72 -1.58
C ARG A 134 -32.63 -43.14 -1.37
N SER A 135 -32.30 -43.70 -0.20
CA SER A 135 -33.16 -44.68 0.47
C SER A 135 -34.24 -43.89 1.21
N ASP A 136 -35.50 -44.23 0.98
CA ASP A 136 -36.51 -44.47 2.02
C ASP A 136 -37.89 -44.70 1.39
N ALA A 137 -38.42 -45.90 1.67
CA ALA A 137 -39.81 -46.39 1.70
C ALA A 137 -39.95 -47.76 1.01
#